data_AF-A0AAN7HAZ4-F1
#
_entry.id   AF-A0AAN7HAZ4-F1
#
_cell.length_a   1.000
_cell.length_b   1.000
_cell.length_c   1.000
_cell.angle_alpha   90.00
_cell.angle_beta   90.00
_cell.angle_gamma   90.00
#
_symmetry.space_group_name_H-M   'P 1'
#
loop_
_entity.id
_entity.type
_entity.pdbx_description
1 polymer ?
#
loop_
_entity_poly.entity_id
_entity_poly.type
_entity_poly.pdbx_seq_one_letter_code
_entity_poly.pdbx_strand_id
1 'polypeptide(L)'
;MLGAFLTPELRDRLLFDAEKDSYDRVENHWLLRKSAAAAFAQGYFSFLLKILTGGLHYPPILDKVKDFRRASFIDSSSSNVNVPNRWVLEILSRFATPLRWTYIAREIDGKQRKQSYAAFPTPFSSTLTLLSDACAVVLKTVWLLVPGNMRIPTYRSLASLGARMYGFTDSPNVQQLPFGLYLKMVSLARRESLVNEHATLELVRRHTNVPVPHALDLISDSSDIYLLTTRIPGYKLGLSIDAMSDEDTATLVHDLRRHIIALRAIPRPLGWKHAISNAVDGPCFDYRINAALNYDEDRGEVVGPFLSEDDFNDTLRCGALPEVVHHGGHKMVFTHGDLNLRNVLYWDYTKAYLVTKLHRRWLRMVDDMFDRFGDFEHELEIERELWDYCF
;
A
#
# COMPACT_ATOMS: atom_id res chain seq x y z
N MET A 1 6.81 -37.47 0.36
CA MET A 1 6.81 -36.07 -0.10
C MET A 1 6.84 -35.06 1.05
N LEU A 2 6.01 -35.21 2.10
CA LEU A 2 6.02 -34.32 3.27
C LEU A 2 7.36 -34.28 4.03
N GLY A 3 8.09 -35.39 4.09
CA GLY A 3 9.38 -35.48 4.81
C GLY A 3 10.51 -34.60 4.27
N ALA A 4 10.38 -34.01 3.08
CA ALA A 4 11.35 -33.03 2.57
C ALA A 4 11.20 -31.65 3.22
N PHE A 5 10.03 -31.36 3.81
CA PHE A 5 9.68 -30.06 4.37
C PHE A 5 9.37 -30.13 5.87
N LEU A 6 9.23 -31.34 6.43
CA LEU A 6 8.93 -31.57 7.85
C LEU A 6 10.13 -32.18 8.56
N THR A 7 10.37 -31.77 9.80
CA THR A 7 11.30 -32.49 10.66
C THR A 7 10.74 -33.89 10.98
N PRO A 8 11.58 -34.87 11.32
CA PRO A 8 11.12 -36.20 11.74
C PRO A 8 10.05 -36.11 12.83
N GLU A 9 10.23 -35.22 13.81
CA GLU A 9 9.31 -35.01 14.93
C GLU A 9 7.93 -34.52 14.47
N LEU A 10 7.88 -33.55 13.55
CA LEU A 10 6.63 -33.04 12.99
C LEU A 10 5.92 -34.08 12.13
N ARG A 11 6.69 -34.86 11.35
CA ARG A 11 6.16 -35.91 10.49
C ARG A 11 5.55 -37.05 11.29
N ASP A 12 6.28 -37.55 12.29
CA ASP A 12 5.87 -38.72 13.06
C ASP A 12 4.66 -38.39 13.94
N ARG A 13 4.57 -37.15 14.43
CA ARG A 13 3.42 -36.63 15.16
C ARG A 13 2.19 -36.40 14.27
N LEU A 14 2.38 -35.91 13.04
CA LEU A 14 1.30 -35.81 12.05
C LEU A 14 0.71 -37.19 11.72
N LEU A 15 1.55 -38.21 11.60
CA LEU A 15 1.11 -39.59 11.36
C LEU A 15 0.36 -40.16 12.59
N PHE A 16 0.89 -39.93 13.79
CA PHE A 16 0.23 -40.33 15.04
C PHE A 16 -1.16 -39.69 15.21
N ASP A 17 -1.28 -38.40 14.90
CA ASP A 17 -2.57 -37.70 14.98
C ASP A 17 -3.53 -38.11 13.85
N ALA A 18 -3.01 -38.52 12.69
CA ALA A 18 -3.78 -39.09 11.59
C ALA A 18 -4.35 -40.50 11.87
N GLU A 19 -3.84 -41.19 12.91
CA GLU A 19 -4.37 -42.49 13.35
C GLU A 19 -5.43 -42.35 14.47
N LYS A 20 -5.44 -41.25 15.22
CA LYS A 20 -6.44 -41.00 16.28
C LYS A 20 -7.71 -40.33 15.73
N ASP A 21 -8.77 -41.11 15.54
CA ASP A 21 -10.11 -40.71 15.05
C ASP A 21 -10.92 -39.75 15.96
N SER A 22 -10.26 -38.76 16.58
CA SER A 22 -10.92 -37.69 17.32
C SER A 22 -11.44 -36.61 16.37
N TYR A 23 -12.74 -36.31 16.46
CA TYR A 23 -13.46 -35.32 15.63
C TYR A 23 -12.97 -33.87 15.76
N ASP A 24 -12.04 -33.58 16.68
CA ASP A 24 -11.38 -32.27 16.84
C ASP A 24 -10.47 -31.90 15.63
N ARG A 25 -10.30 -32.85 14.70
CA ARG A 25 -9.52 -32.77 13.45
C ARG A 25 -9.91 -31.62 12.51
N VAL A 26 -11.10 -31.05 12.64
CA VAL A 26 -11.66 -30.16 11.61
C VAL A 26 -11.47 -28.68 11.95
N GLU A 27 -11.65 -28.32 13.20
CA GLU A 27 -11.73 -26.92 13.63
C GLU A 27 -10.36 -26.24 13.61
N ASN A 28 -9.30 -27.01 13.90
CA ASN A 28 -7.92 -26.49 13.96
C ASN A 28 -7.10 -26.68 12.67
N HIS A 29 -7.68 -27.27 11.61
CA HIS A 29 -7.04 -27.52 10.32
C HIS A 29 -7.67 -26.72 9.17
N TRP A 30 -8.34 -25.61 9.49
CA TRP A 30 -9.01 -24.75 8.50
C TRP A 30 -8.08 -24.28 7.38
N LEU A 31 -6.78 -24.12 7.62
CA LEU A 31 -5.84 -23.67 6.59
C LEU A 31 -5.37 -24.78 5.63
N LEU A 32 -5.60 -26.06 5.96
CA LEU A 32 -5.11 -27.21 5.17
C LEU A 32 -6.21 -27.90 4.35
N ARG A 33 -7.49 -27.63 4.63
CA ARG A 33 -8.60 -28.23 3.87
C ARG A 33 -8.68 -27.60 2.49
N LYS A 34 -8.73 -28.40 1.42
CA LYS A 34 -8.90 -27.88 0.05
C LYS A 34 -10.15 -27.00 -0.10
N SER A 35 -11.23 -27.32 0.60
CA SER A 35 -12.45 -26.50 0.62
C SER A 35 -12.26 -25.18 1.36
N ALA A 36 -11.48 -25.16 2.43
CA ALA A 36 -11.20 -23.96 3.20
C ALA A 36 -10.09 -23.12 2.56
N ALA A 37 -9.09 -23.73 1.90
CA ALA A 37 -8.13 -23.05 1.02
C ALA A 37 -8.82 -22.51 -0.24
N ALA A 38 -9.79 -23.23 -0.80
CA ALA A 38 -10.65 -22.73 -1.87
C ALA A 38 -11.56 -21.60 -1.37
N ALA A 39 -12.11 -21.71 -0.16
CA ALA A 39 -12.91 -20.65 0.45
C ALA A 39 -12.06 -19.42 0.82
N PHE A 40 -10.83 -19.60 1.32
CA PHE A 40 -9.85 -18.54 1.56
C PHE A 40 -9.45 -17.87 0.24
N ALA A 41 -9.09 -18.66 -0.76
CA ALA A 41 -8.79 -18.18 -2.10
C ALA A 41 -10.00 -17.39 -2.64
N GLN A 42 -11.20 -17.97 -2.64
CA GLN A 42 -12.45 -17.33 -3.08
C GLN A 42 -12.96 -16.20 -2.18
N GLY A 43 -12.24 -15.89 -1.11
CA GLY A 43 -12.57 -14.79 -0.24
C GLY A 43 -13.83 -15.02 0.62
N TYR A 44 -13.89 -16.10 1.40
CA TYR A 44 -14.92 -16.33 2.41
C TYR A 44 -14.46 -16.01 3.85
N PHE A 45 -13.15 -15.97 4.12
CA PHE A 45 -12.57 -15.57 5.41
C PHE A 45 -11.10 -15.12 5.25
N SER A 46 -10.61 -14.23 6.12
CA SER A 46 -9.23 -13.67 6.11
C SER A 46 -8.60 -13.76 7.49
N PHE A 47 -7.29 -13.99 7.55
CA PHE A 47 -6.51 -13.92 8.79
C PHE A 47 -5.91 -12.52 8.92
N LEU A 48 -6.43 -11.74 9.86
CA LEU A 48 -5.93 -10.40 10.17
C LEU A 48 -4.73 -10.50 11.11
N LEU A 49 -3.56 -10.77 10.55
CA LEU A 49 -2.27 -10.54 11.20
C LEU A 49 -1.64 -9.29 10.58
N LYS A 50 -2.33 -8.14 10.76
CA LYS A 50 -1.93 -6.78 10.30
C LYS A 50 -1.26 -6.67 8.91
N ILE A 51 -1.55 -7.56 7.96
CA ILE A 51 -1.11 -7.48 6.57
C ILE A 51 -2.30 -7.88 5.68
N LEU A 52 -2.82 -6.90 4.93
CA LEU A 52 -3.91 -7.10 3.98
C LEU A 52 -3.35 -7.52 2.62
N THR A 53 -3.87 -8.61 2.08
CA THR A 53 -3.70 -9.04 0.69
C THR A 53 -5.07 -9.32 0.06
N GLY A 54 -5.38 -8.60 -1.02
CA GLY A 54 -6.47 -8.91 -1.96
C GLY A 54 -5.98 -8.77 -3.41
N GLY A 55 -6.48 -9.60 -4.32
CA GLY A 55 -6.04 -9.68 -5.72
C GLY A 55 -7.20 -9.88 -6.71
N LEU A 56 -6.92 -9.67 -8.00
CA LEU A 56 -7.91 -9.49 -9.08
C LEU A 56 -8.90 -10.66 -9.30
N HIS A 57 -8.56 -11.87 -8.87
CA HIS A 57 -9.39 -13.05 -9.10
C HIS A 57 -10.37 -13.35 -7.95
N TYR A 58 -10.35 -12.56 -6.88
CA TYR A 58 -11.06 -12.87 -5.66
C TYR A 58 -11.76 -11.62 -5.11
N PRO A 59 -13.11 -11.56 -5.11
CA PRO A 59 -13.85 -10.43 -4.55
C PRO A 59 -13.58 -10.30 -3.04
N PRO A 60 -13.66 -9.10 -2.46
CA PRO A 60 -13.39 -8.90 -1.04
C PRO A 60 -14.36 -9.69 -0.16
N ILE A 61 -13.76 -10.42 0.79
CA ILE A 61 -14.40 -11.19 1.87
C ILE A 61 -15.49 -10.41 2.60
N LEU A 62 -15.29 -9.10 2.70
CA LEU A 62 -16.04 -8.20 3.54
C LEU A 62 -17.50 -8.01 3.05
N ASP A 63 -17.83 -8.35 1.80
CA ASP A 63 -19.21 -8.30 1.28
C ASP A 63 -20.05 -9.55 1.61
N LYS A 64 -19.38 -10.69 1.88
CA LYS A 64 -20.05 -11.96 2.18
C LYS A 64 -20.09 -12.28 3.67
N VAL A 65 -19.23 -11.65 4.45
CA VAL A 65 -19.13 -11.86 5.89
C VAL A 65 -19.97 -10.78 6.58
N LYS A 66 -21.23 -11.12 6.90
CA LYS A 66 -22.15 -10.23 7.63
C LYS A 66 -21.74 -10.03 9.10
N ASP A 67 -20.97 -10.97 9.65
CA ASP A 67 -20.58 -10.99 11.06
C ASP A 67 -19.06 -11.06 11.21
N PHE A 68 -18.46 -10.01 11.77
CA PHE A 68 -17.09 -10.06 12.25
C PHE A 68 -17.05 -10.67 13.65
N ARG A 69 -16.47 -11.86 13.79
CA ARG A 69 -16.04 -12.36 15.11
C ARG A 69 -14.58 -11.99 15.33
N ARG A 70 -14.33 -11.17 16.35
CA ARG A 70 -12.98 -10.94 16.88
C ARG A 70 -12.66 -12.07 17.86
N ALA A 71 -11.60 -12.82 17.59
CA ALA A 71 -11.17 -13.91 18.45
C ALA A 71 -9.78 -13.61 19.03
N SER A 72 -9.60 -13.92 20.31
CA SER A 72 -8.27 -13.95 20.94
C SER A 72 -7.69 -15.34 20.72
N PHE A 73 -6.47 -15.39 20.18
CA PHE A 73 -5.71 -16.64 20.05
C PHE A 73 -4.74 -16.88 21.22
N ILE A 74 -4.80 -16.03 22.26
CA ILE A 74 -3.94 -16.12 23.45
C ILE A 74 -4.51 -17.19 24.41
N ASP A 75 -5.81 -17.14 24.64
CA ASP A 75 -6.55 -18.10 25.45
C ASP A 75 -8.00 -18.20 24.94
N SER A 76 -8.55 -19.41 24.91
CA SER A 76 -9.91 -19.68 24.41
C SER A 76 -11.02 -19.01 25.23
N SER A 77 -10.65 -18.36 26.34
CA SER A 77 -11.52 -17.86 27.41
C SER A 77 -12.49 -16.75 26.97
N SER A 78 -12.09 -15.92 26.00
CA SER A 78 -12.84 -14.71 25.62
C SER A 78 -13.67 -14.86 24.35
N SER A 79 -13.35 -15.83 23.48
CA SER A 79 -14.00 -15.95 22.16
C SER A 79 -14.67 -17.29 21.88
N ASN A 80 -14.54 -18.32 22.75
CA ASN A 80 -14.98 -19.69 22.46
C ASN A 80 -14.51 -20.20 21.08
N VAL A 81 -13.37 -19.69 20.61
CA VAL A 81 -12.71 -20.11 19.37
C VAL A 81 -11.51 -20.93 19.77
N ASN A 82 -11.42 -22.15 19.24
CA ASN A 82 -10.28 -23.01 19.45
C ASN A 82 -9.00 -22.37 18.89
N VAL A 83 -7.92 -22.40 19.68
CA VAL A 83 -6.64 -21.82 19.27
C VAL A 83 -6.04 -22.69 18.15
N PRO A 84 -5.61 -22.09 17.01
CA PRO A 84 -4.99 -22.83 15.93
C PRO A 84 -3.82 -23.67 16.46
N ASN A 85 -3.74 -24.93 16.04
CA ASN A 85 -2.68 -25.80 16.48
C ASN A 85 -1.32 -25.23 16.02
N ARG A 86 -0.44 -24.92 16.97
CA ARG A 86 0.89 -24.33 16.74
C ARG A 86 1.69 -25.10 15.68
N TRP A 87 1.67 -26.42 15.73
CA TRP A 87 2.45 -27.26 14.82
C TRP A 87 1.83 -27.30 13.42
N VAL A 88 0.50 -27.16 13.30
CA VAL A 88 -0.17 -27.01 11.99
C VAL A 88 0.20 -25.69 11.32
N LEU A 89 0.28 -24.60 12.09
CA LEU A 89 0.81 -23.33 11.60
C LEU A 89 2.28 -23.44 11.22
N GLU A 90 3.08 -24.18 11.98
CA GLU A 90 4.48 -24.44 11.64
C GLU A 90 4.60 -25.24 10.33
N ILE A 91 3.83 -26.32 10.18
CA ILE A 91 3.74 -27.09 8.94
C ILE A 91 3.34 -26.17 7.77
N LEU A 92 2.28 -25.39 7.93
CA LEU A 92 1.82 -24.47 6.89
C LEU A 92 2.89 -23.45 6.52
N SER A 93 3.60 -22.88 7.49
CA SER A 93 4.68 -21.92 7.23
C SER A 93 5.80 -22.51 6.38
N ARG A 94 6.11 -23.80 6.58
CA ARG A 94 7.11 -24.54 5.81
C ARG A 94 6.65 -24.87 4.39
N PHE A 95 5.35 -25.05 4.17
CA PHE A 95 4.78 -25.30 2.84
C PHE A 95 4.43 -24.03 2.07
N ALA A 96 4.05 -22.94 2.74
CA ALA A 96 3.52 -21.73 2.12
C ALA A 96 4.48 -21.12 1.10
N THR A 97 5.77 -21.01 1.45
CA THR A 97 6.80 -20.46 0.56
C THR A 97 7.03 -21.35 -0.67
N PRO A 98 7.32 -22.67 -0.53
CA PRO A 98 7.40 -23.57 -1.69
C PRO A 98 6.13 -23.57 -2.55
N LEU A 99 4.94 -23.61 -1.94
CA LEU A 99 3.66 -23.58 -2.68
C LEU A 99 3.55 -22.31 -3.52
N ARG A 100 3.82 -21.14 -2.90
CA ARG A 100 3.82 -19.85 -3.59
C ARG A 100 4.75 -19.88 -4.80
N TRP A 101 5.98 -20.38 -4.65
CA TRP A 101 6.93 -20.50 -5.75
C TRP A 101 6.46 -21.45 -6.86
N THR A 102 5.75 -22.53 -6.54
CA THR A 102 5.14 -23.39 -7.58
C THR A 102 4.04 -22.67 -8.37
N TYR A 103 3.24 -21.82 -7.72
CA TYR A 103 2.25 -20.99 -8.41
C TYR A 103 2.90 -19.91 -9.26
N ILE A 104 3.93 -19.23 -8.75
CA ILE A 104 4.70 -18.24 -9.49
C ILE A 104 5.35 -18.88 -10.73
N ALA A 105 5.98 -20.05 -10.59
CA ALA A 105 6.58 -20.76 -11.73
C ALA A 105 5.56 -21.06 -12.83
N ARG A 106 4.34 -21.48 -12.46
CA ARG A 106 3.23 -21.68 -13.41
C ARG A 106 2.76 -20.39 -14.06
N GLU A 107 2.72 -19.29 -13.30
CA GLU A 107 2.37 -17.97 -13.84
C GLU A 107 3.41 -17.50 -14.86
N ILE A 108 4.71 -17.64 -14.57
CA ILE A 108 5.81 -17.29 -15.46
C ILE A 108 5.74 -18.11 -16.76
N ASP A 109 5.59 -19.44 -16.68
CA ASP A 109 5.43 -20.31 -17.85
C ASP A 109 4.18 -19.91 -18.67
N GLY A 110 3.08 -19.57 -17.98
CA GLY A 110 1.87 -19.05 -18.60
C GLY A 110 2.07 -17.73 -19.35
N LYS A 111 2.88 -16.80 -18.82
CA LYS A 111 3.22 -15.53 -19.46
C LYS A 111 4.10 -15.74 -20.69
N GLN A 112 5.15 -16.56 -20.59
CA GLN A 112 6.05 -16.87 -21.72
C GLN A 112 5.28 -17.51 -22.89
N ARG A 113 4.35 -18.42 -22.60
CA ARG A 113 3.48 -19.00 -23.61
C ARG A 113 2.55 -17.96 -24.25
N LYS A 114 1.97 -17.04 -23.48
CA LYS A 114 1.08 -15.99 -24.02
C LYS A 114 1.82 -14.91 -24.83
N GLN A 115 3.03 -14.53 -24.43
CA GLN A 115 3.89 -13.63 -25.22
C GLN A 115 4.23 -14.21 -26.60
N SER A 116 4.30 -15.54 -26.73
CA SER A 116 4.51 -16.22 -28.02
C SER A 116 3.30 -16.17 -28.98
N TYR A 117 2.12 -15.76 -28.50
CA TYR A 117 0.89 -15.66 -29.31
C TYR A 117 0.29 -14.25 -29.41
N ALA A 118 0.86 -13.27 -28.71
CA ALA A 118 0.35 -11.90 -28.69
C ALA A 118 1.43 -10.91 -29.15
N ALA A 119 1.55 -10.77 -30.48
CA ALA A 119 1.91 -9.48 -31.04
C ALA A 119 0.76 -8.52 -30.68
N PHE A 120 0.94 -7.70 -29.63
CA PHE A 120 -0.08 -6.75 -29.23
C PHE A 120 -0.29 -5.69 -30.32
N PRO A 121 -1.54 -5.37 -30.68
CA PRO A 121 -1.81 -4.23 -31.53
C PRO A 121 -1.49 -2.91 -30.79
N THR A 122 -1.01 -1.98 -31.61
CA THR A 122 -0.65 -0.58 -31.40
C THR A 122 -1.60 0.25 -30.52
N PRO A 123 -1.12 1.39 -29.98
CA PRO A 123 -1.93 2.33 -29.22
C PRO A 123 -3.05 2.90 -30.08
N PHE A 124 -4.31 2.66 -29.69
CA PHE A 124 -5.46 3.28 -30.33
C PHE A 124 -5.49 4.80 -30.06
N SER A 125 -5.20 5.57 -31.12
CA SER A 125 -5.58 6.96 -31.45
C SER A 125 -5.57 8.04 -30.36
N SER A 126 -4.63 8.98 -30.50
CA SER A 126 -4.51 10.23 -29.73
C SER A 126 -5.68 11.23 -29.88
N THR A 127 -6.57 11.05 -30.85
CA THR A 127 -7.71 11.95 -31.12
C THR A 127 -8.96 11.58 -30.33
N LEU A 128 -9.21 10.28 -30.08
CA LEU A 128 -10.33 9.85 -29.23
C LEU A 128 -10.09 10.17 -27.75
N THR A 129 -8.84 10.10 -27.30
CA THR A 129 -8.45 10.49 -25.94
C THR A 129 -8.63 11.98 -25.70
N LEU A 130 -8.29 12.83 -26.67
CA LEU A 130 -8.45 14.29 -26.57
C LEU A 130 -9.92 14.75 -26.49
N LEU A 131 -10.81 14.14 -27.29
CA LEU A 131 -12.26 14.40 -27.22
C LEU A 131 -12.86 13.88 -25.91
N SER A 132 -12.41 12.71 -25.44
CA SER A 132 -12.79 12.13 -24.15
C SER A 132 -12.36 13.04 -22.99
N ASP A 133 -11.15 13.58 -23.04
CA ASP A 133 -10.61 14.46 -21.98
C ASP A 133 -11.34 15.80 -21.93
N ALA A 134 -11.64 16.42 -23.08
CA ALA A 134 -12.44 17.64 -23.13
C ALA A 134 -13.87 17.41 -22.59
N CYS A 135 -14.52 16.31 -22.97
CA CYS A 135 -15.82 15.94 -22.42
C CYS A 135 -15.74 15.67 -20.91
N ALA A 136 -14.70 15.00 -20.42
CA ALA A 136 -14.50 14.75 -19.00
C ALA A 136 -14.29 16.05 -18.20
N VAL A 137 -13.57 17.03 -18.77
CA VAL A 137 -13.40 18.36 -18.15
C VAL A 137 -14.72 19.11 -18.08
N VAL A 138 -15.52 19.10 -19.16
CA VAL A 138 -16.85 19.73 -19.16
C VAL A 138 -17.77 19.05 -18.16
N LEU A 139 -17.85 17.71 -18.16
CA LEU A 139 -18.65 16.95 -17.20
C LEU A 139 -18.21 17.19 -15.75
N LYS A 140 -16.89 17.22 -15.48
CA LYS A 140 -16.34 17.61 -14.18
C LYS A 140 -16.81 19.00 -13.80
N THR A 141 -16.66 19.98 -14.70
CA THR A 141 -17.02 21.38 -14.42
C THR A 141 -18.51 21.52 -14.11
N VAL A 142 -19.37 20.91 -14.92
CA VAL A 142 -20.83 20.89 -14.71
C VAL A 142 -21.18 20.19 -13.39
N TRP A 143 -20.53 19.06 -13.09
CA TRP A 143 -20.75 18.35 -11.84
C TRP A 143 -20.33 19.16 -10.62
N LEU A 144 -19.24 19.93 -10.69
CA LEU A 144 -18.79 20.80 -9.60
C LEU A 144 -19.73 21.99 -9.34
N LEU A 145 -20.58 22.37 -10.31
CA LEU A 145 -21.66 23.35 -10.11
C LEU A 145 -22.84 22.79 -9.30
N VAL A 146 -22.97 21.46 -9.23
CA VAL A 146 -24.02 20.82 -8.42
C VAL A 146 -23.76 21.11 -6.94
N PRO A 147 -24.78 21.53 -6.16
CA PRO A 147 -24.64 21.78 -4.74
C PRO A 147 -24.10 20.58 -3.94
N GLY A 148 -23.31 20.86 -2.90
CA GLY A 148 -22.67 19.83 -2.06
C GLY A 148 -23.66 18.86 -1.39
N ASN A 149 -24.83 19.36 -1.01
CA ASN A 149 -25.93 18.56 -0.44
C ASN A 149 -26.52 17.55 -1.43
N MET A 150 -26.20 17.63 -2.73
CA MET A 150 -26.53 16.62 -3.74
C MET A 150 -25.33 15.75 -4.11
N ARG A 151 -24.13 16.34 -4.20
CA ARG A 151 -22.89 15.61 -4.52
C ARG A 151 -22.53 14.57 -3.46
N ILE A 152 -22.57 14.94 -2.19
CA ILE A 152 -22.14 14.06 -1.08
C ILE A 152 -23.03 12.81 -0.96
N PRO A 153 -24.38 12.91 -0.95
CA PRO A 153 -25.23 11.71 -0.99
C PRO A 153 -24.93 10.84 -2.20
N THR A 154 -24.69 11.43 -3.38
CA THR A 154 -24.32 10.69 -4.58
C THR A 154 -23.03 9.90 -4.39
N TYR A 155 -21.99 10.50 -3.80
CA TYR A 155 -20.73 9.80 -3.49
C TYR A 155 -20.92 8.66 -2.51
N ARG A 156 -21.72 8.83 -1.46
CA ARG A 156 -22.06 7.77 -0.51
C ARG A 156 -22.83 6.62 -1.17
N SER A 157 -23.79 6.92 -2.04
CA SER A 157 -24.52 5.92 -2.82
C SER A 157 -23.59 5.15 -3.77
N LEU A 158 -22.70 5.86 -4.48
CA LEU A 158 -21.69 5.23 -5.34
C LEU A 158 -20.70 4.39 -4.54
N ALA A 159 -20.31 4.81 -3.33
CA ALA A 159 -19.45 4.03 -2.45
C ALA A 159 -20.15 2.73 -2.00
N SER A 160 -21.44 2.82 -1.67
CA SER A 160 -22.24 1.65 -1.29
C SER A 160 -22.42 0.67 -2.47
N LEU A 161 -22.62 1.20 -3.68
CA LEU A 161 -22.66 0.40 -4.89
C LEU A 161 -21.28 -0.20 -5.23
N GLY A 162 -20.22 0.60 -5.10
CA GLY A 162 -18.84 0.19 -5.30
C GLY A 162 -18.42 -0.93 -4.36
N ALA A 163 -18.79 -0.85 -3.08
CA ALA A 163 -18.61 -1.93 -2.13
C ALA A 163 -19.32 -3.19 -2.63
N ARG A 164 -20.60 -3.13 -3.03
CA ARG A 164 -21.29 -4.31 -3.56
C ARG A 164 -20.68 -4.92 -4.85
N MET A 165 -20.05 -4.10 -5.68
CA MET A 165 -19.50 -4.53 -6.98
C MET A 165 -18.08 -5.04 -6.90
N TYR A 166 -17.24 -4.38 -6.10
CA TYR A 166 -15.80 -4.58 -6.06
C TYR A 166 -15.31 -5.00 -4.68
N GLY A 167 -16.19 -5.00 -3.68
CA GLY A 167 -15.92 -5.07 -2.26
C GLY A 167 -15.09 -3.94 -1.70
N PHE A 168 -14.74 -4.12 -0.43
CA PHE A 168 -13.95 -3.17 0.33
C PHE A 168 -12.47 -3.21 -0.08
N THR A 169 -11.81 -2.05 -0.05
CA THR A 169 -10.40 -1.94 -0.38
C THR A 169 -9.50 -2.26 0.83
N ASP A 170 -8.18 -2.29 0.61
CA ASP A 170 -7.19 -2.49 1.68
C ASP A 170 -7.12 -1.34 2.69
N SER A 171 -7.88 -0.25 2.49
CA SER A 171 -7.99 0.86 3.45
C SER A 171 -9.45 1.12 3.77
N PRO A 172 -9.83 1.21 5.06
CA PRO A 172 -11.22 1.47 5.47
C PRO A 172 -11.73 2.83 4.99
N ASN A 173 -10.81 3.74 4.68
CA ASN A 173 -11.10 5.12 4.27
C ASN A 173 -11.15 5.26 2.74
N VAL A 174 -11.04 4.17 1.99
CA VAL A 174 -10.97 4.19 0.53
C VAL A 174 -11.94 3.18 -0.06
N GLN A 175 -12.73 3.61 -1.04
CA GLN A 175 -13.67 2.74 -1.76
C GLN A 175 -13.50 2.90 -3.26
N GLN A 176 -13.38 1.78 -3.97
CA GLN A 176 -13.49 1.77 -5.43
C GLN A 176 -14.95 1.98 -5.81
N LEU A 177 -15.20 2.91 -6.71
CA LEU A 177 -16.52 3.24 -7.23
C LEU A 177 -16.67 2.73 -8.67
N PRO A 178 -17.92 2.67 -9.20
CA PRO A 178 -18.15 2.52 -10.63
C PRO A 178 -17.45 3.59 -11.47
N PHE A 179 -17.37 3.36 -12.79
CA PHE A 179 -16.80 4.30 -13.77
C PHE A 179 -15.30 4.59 -13.60
N GLY A 180 -14.57 3.68 -12.93
CA GLY A 180 -13.13 3.85 -12.73
C GLY A 180 -12.81 5.01 -11.81
N LEU A 181 -13.58 5.18 -10.73
CA LEU A 181 -13.39 6.22 -9.72
C LEU A 181 -13.00 5.62 -8.37
N TYR A 182 -12.37 6.43 -7.52
CA TYR A 182 -12.12 6.12 -6.11
C TYR A 182 -12.61 7.25 -5.23
N LEU A 183 -13.22 6.89 -4.11
CA LEU A 183 -13.57 7.82 -3.05
C LEU A 183 -12.65 7.57 -1.86
N LYS A 184 -12.01 8.63 -1.37
CA LYS A 184 -11.41 8.65 -0.04
C LYS A 184 -12.29 9.45 0.90
N MET A 185 -12.51 8.94 2.10
CA MET A 185 -13.36 9.56 3.11
C MET A 185 -12.67 9.45 4.47
N VAL A 186 -12.52 10.59 5.14
CA VAL A 186 -12.00 10.66 6.51
C VAL A 186 -12.80 11.66 7.32
N SER A 187 -12.77 11.51 8.65
CA SER A 187 -13.39 12.48 9.54
C SER A 187 -12.79 13.87 9.37
N LEU A 188 -13.55 14.91 9.70
CA LEU A 188 -13.08 16.29 9.64
C LEU A 188 -11.83 16.56 10.48
N ALA A 189 -11.63 15.81 11.58
CA ALA A 189 -10.42 15.88 12.38
C ALA A 189 -9.14 15.55 11.57
N ARG A 190 -9.27 14.80 10.48
CA ARG A 190 -8.17 14.42 9.58
C ARG A 190 -8.25 15.13 8.22
N ARG A 191 -8.97 16.27 8.15
CA ARG A 191 -9.17 17.05 6.92
C ARG A 191 -7.86 17.35 6.18
N GLU A 192 -6.83 17.74 6.92
CA GLU A 192 -5.54 18.13 6.35
C GLU A 192 -4.91 17.02 5.51
N SER A 193 -5.17 15.74 5.83
CA SER A 193 -4.67 14.60 5.05
C SER A 193 -5.21 14.60 3.62
N LEU A 194 -6.52 14.85 3.42
CA LEU A 194 -7.11 14.87 2.07
C LEU A 194 -6.86 16.19 1.34
N VAL A 195 -6.73 17.31 2.06
CA VAL A 195 -6.30 18.60 1.49
C VAL A 195 -4.88 18.48 0.94
N ASN A 196 -3.96 17.93 1.74
CA ASN A 196 -2.60 17.68 1.32
C ASN A 196 -2.55 16.72 0.12
N GLU A 197 -3.30 15.61 0.16
CA GLU A 197 -3.34 14.68 -0.96
C GLU A 197 -3.87 15.33 -2.24
N HIS A 198 -4.96 16.11 -2.16
CA HIS A 198 -5.48 16.86 -3.30
C HIS A 198 -4.44 17.79 -3.91
N ALA A 199 -3.78 18.62 -3.08
CA ALA A 199 -2.75 19.54 -3.53
C ALA A 199 -1.52 18.81 -4.12
N THR A 200 -1.14 17.68 -3.53
CA THR A 200 -0.08 16.79 -4.03
C THR A 200 -0.40 16.33 -5.46
N LEU A 201 -1.60 15.81 -5.68
CA LEU A 201 -2.03 15.33 -7.00
C LEU A 201 -2.04 16.47 -8.03
N GLU A 202 -2.53 17.66 -7.67
CA GLU A 202 -2.50 18.82 -8.57
C GLU A 202 -1.09 19.29 -8.89
N LEU A 203 -0.21 19.33 -7.90
CA LEU A 203 1.17 19.78 -8.07
C LEU A 203 1.94 18.85 -9.02
N VAL A 204 1.82 17.53 -8.81
CA VAL A 204 2.49 16.53 -9.66
C VAL A 204 1.98 16.59 -11.09
N ARG A 205 0.66 16.69 -11.29
CA ARG A 205 0.06 16.77 -12.63
C ARG A 205 0.42 18.04 -13.38
N ARG A 206 0.57 19.17 -12.68
CA ARG A 206 0.90 20.44 -13.29
C ARG A 206 2.34 20.48 -13.81
N HIS A 207 3.26 19.77 -13.15
CA HIS A 207 4.69 19.88 -13.42
C HIS A 207 5.31 18.65 -14.07
N THR A 208 4.59 17.53 -14.13
CA THR A 208 5.14 16.25 -14.61
C THR A 208 4.12 15.44 -15.40
N ASN A 209 4.62 14.47 -16.16
CA ASN A 209 3.82 13.44 -16.80
C ASN A 209 3.75 12.14 -15.97
N VAL A 210 4.10 12.20 -14.68
CA VAL A 210 4.01 11.02 -13.81
C VAL A 210 2.54 10.62 -13.69
N PRO A 211 2.20 9.34 -13.91
CA PRO A 211 0.81 8.89 -13.80
C PRO A 211 0.35 8.95 -12.35
N VAL A 212 -0.49 9.94 -12.04
CA VAL A 212 -1.16 10.10 -10.73
C VAL A 212 -2.68 10.22 -10.90
N PRO A 213 -3.48 9.81 -9.90
CA PRO A 213 -4.93 9.99 -9.92
C PRO A 213 -5.29 11.45 -10.19
N HIS A 214 -6.35 11.70 -10.98
CA HIS A 214 -6.89 13.03 -11.15
C HIS A 214 -7.79 13.33 -9.95
N ALA A 215 -7.50 14.39 -9.20
CA ALA A 215 -8.44 14.92 -8.23
C ALA A 215 -9.62 15.55 -8.97
N LEU A 216 -10.81 14.96 -8.79
CA LEU A 216 -12.04 15.40 -9.45
C LEU A 216 -12.86 16.32 -8.55
N ASP A 217 -12.88 16.06 -7.24
CA ASP A 217 -13.60 16.86 -6.27
C ASP A 217 -13.01 16.69 -4.86
N LEU A 218 -13.04 17.75 -4.07
CA LEU A 218 -12.70 17.77 -2.65
C LEU A 218 -13.81 18.54 -1.93
N ILE A 219 -14.60 17.85 -1.12
CA ILE A 219 -15.78 18.44 -0.47
C ILE A 219 -15.96 17.87 0.93
N SER A 220 -16.56 18.64 1.84
CA SER A 220 -16.89 18.18 3.20
C SER A 220 -18.34 18.44 3.56
N ASP A 221 -18.87 17.62 4.46
CA ASP A 221 -20.10 17.91 5.21
C ASP A 221 -19.76 18.24 6.69
N SER A 222 -20.71 18.05 7.60
CA SER A 222 -20.55 18.31 9.03
C SER A 222 -19.66 17.28 9.76
N SER A 223 -19.41 16.10 9.18
CA SER A 223 -18.69 15.01 9.84
C SER A 223 -17.41 14.61 9.11
N ASP A 224 -17.43 14.62 7.79
CA ASP A 224 -16.39 14.02 6.96
C ASP A 224 -15.95 14.93 5.81
N ILE A 225 -14.75 14.67 5.31
CA ILE A 225 -14.23 15.19 4.05
C ILE A 225 -14.06 14.04 3.05
N TYR A 226 -14.33 14.34 1.79
CA TYR A 226 -14.36 13.41 0.67
C TYR A 226 -13.42 13.90 -0.42
N LEU A 227 -12.56 13.01 -0.90
CA LEU A 227 -11.71 13.24 -2.07
C LEU A 227 -12.08 12.21 -3.15
N LEU A 228 -12.67 12.70 -4.24
CA LEU A 228 -13.01 11.89 -5.40
C LEU A 228 -11.86 11.94 -6.40
N THR A 229 -11.39 10.76 -6.84
CA THR A 229 -10.28 10.65 -7.80
C THR A 229 -10.57 9.65 -8.90
N THR A 230 -9.84 9.76 -10.03
CA THR A 230 -9.83 8.72 -11.07
C THR A 230 -8.98 7.52 -10.65
N ARG A 231 -9.38 6.33 -11.03
CA ARG A 231 -8.55 5.12 -10.97
C ARG A 231 -7.39 5.22 -11.95
N ILE A 232 -6.19 4.82 -11.51
CA ILE A 232 -5.11 4.48 -12.42
C ILE A 232 -5.25 3.00 -12.84
N PRO A 233 -5.26 2.69 -14.14
CA PRO A 233 -5.23 1.31 -14.61
C PRO A 233 -3.95 0.61 -14.18
N GLY A 234 -4.06 -0.60 -13.62
CA GLY A 234 -2.91 -1.40 -13.24
C GLY A 234 -3.17 -2.30 -12.04
N TYR A 235 -2.09 -2.96 -11.62
CA TYR A 235 -2.03 -3.84 -10.45
C TYR A 235 -0.97 -3.32 -9.50
N LYS A 236 -1.16 -3.54 -8.20
CA LYS A 236 -0.15 -3.23 -7.19
C LYS A 236 1.09 -4.09 -7.44
N LEU A 237 2.28 -3.49 -7.41
CA LEU A 237 3.52 -4.21 -7.66
C LEU A 237 3.71 -5.40 -6.71
N GLY A 238 3.33 -5.26 -5.44
CA GLY A 238 3.44 -6.35 -4.46
C GLY A 238 2.70 -7.65 -4.84
N LEU A 239 1.75 -7.59 -5.78
CA LEU A 239 1.03 -8.77 -6.28
C LEU A 239 1.76 -9.46 -7.44
N SER A 240 2.59 -8.74 -8.19
CA SER A 240 3.21 -9.23 -9.43
C SER A 240 4.73 -9.34 -9.37
N ILE A 241 5.38 -8.70 -8.39
CA ILE A 241 6.85 -8.57 -8.30
C ILE A 241 7.59 -9.90 -8.35
N ASP A 242 7.03 -10.97 -7.78
CA ASP A 242 7.67 -12.28 -7.79
C ASP A 242 7.62 -12.97 -9.16
N ALA A 243 6.61 -12.64 -9.97
CA ALA A 243 6.35 -13.26 -11.26
C ALA A 243 6.81 -12.40 -12.46
N MET A 244 7.59 -11.34 -12.20
CA MET A 244 8.21 -10.52 -13.23
C MET A 244 9.47 -11.18 -13.79
N SER A 245 9.75 -11.01 -15.08
CA SER A 245 11.05 -11.36 -15.67
C SER A 245 12.13 -10.34 -15.29
N ASP A 246 13.38 -10.61 -15.65
CA ASP A 246 14.48 -9.67 -15.46
C ASP A 246 14.31 -8.44 -16.36
N GLU A 247 13.79 -8.61 -17.58
CA GLU A 247 13.48 -7.52 -18.52
C GLU A 247 12.33 -6.66 -18.00
N ASP A 248 11.25 -7.27 -17.48
CA ASP A 248 10.15 -6.54 -16.84
C ASP A 248 10.68 -5.73 -15.65
N THR A 249 11.60 -6.31 -14.87
CA THR A 249 12.20 -5.65 -13.70
C THR A 249 13.07 -4.48 -14.13
N ALA A 250 13.93 -4.66 -15.14
CA ALA A 250 14.78 -3.60 -15.67
C ALA A 250 13.96 -2.46 -16.27
N THR A 251 12.89 -2.78 -17.01
CA THR A 251 11.95 -1.79 -17.55
C THR A 251 11.27 -1.02 -16.42
N LEU A 252 10.76 -1.75 -15.42
CA LEU A 252 10.13 -1.16 -14.26
C LEU A 252 11.12 -0.23 -13.53
N VAL A 253 12.36 -0.66 -13.25
CA VAL A 253 13.43 0.15 -12.63
C VAL A 253 13.79 1.38 -13.48
N HIS A 254 13.81 1.24 -14.81
CA HIS A 254 14.12 2.34 -15.73
C HIS A 254 13.02 3.40 -15.78
N ASP A 255 11.80 2.98 -16.08
CA ASP A 255 10.59 3.80 -15.92
C ASP A 255 10.58 4.41 -14.56
N LEU A 256 11.12 3.62 -13.61
CA LEU A 256 11.20 4.03 -12.27
C LEU A 256 12.02 5.30 -12.21
N ARG A 257 13.32 5.18 -12.37
CA ARG A 257 14.24 6.29 -12.19
C ARG A 257 13.75 7.57 -12.87
N ARG A 258 13.10 7.48 -14.04
CA ARG A 258 12.48 8.61 -14.75
C ARG A 258 11.40 9.34 -13.93
N HIS A 259 10.49 8.63 -13.27
CA HIS A 259 9.46 9.26 -12.44
C HIS A 259 10.05 9.95 -11.19
N ILE A 260 11.09 9.41 -10.54
CA ILE A 260 11.77 10.18 -9.46
C ILE A 260 12.30 11.48 -10.02
N ILE A 261 13.04 11.39 -11.13
CA ILE A 261 13.70 12.56 -11.72
C ILE A 261 12.65 13.64 -11.96
N ALA A 262 11.48 13.27 -12.51
CA ALA A 262 10.38 14.20 -12.73
C ALA A 262 9.82 14.79 -11.43
N LEU A 263 9.57 13.97 -10.39
CA LEU A 263 9.07 14.45 -9.10
C LEU A 263 10.07 15.40 -8.41
N ARG A 264 11.36 15.03 -8.36
CA ARG A 264 12.42 15.85 -7.74
C ARG A 264 12.69 17.14 -8.52
N ALA A 265 12.25 17.22 -9.77
CA ALA A 265 12.34 18.42 -10.60
C ALA A 265 11.15 19.38 -10.42
N ILE A 266 10.10 18.99 -9.67
CA ILE A 266 8.98 19.88 -9.36
C ILE A 266 9.55 21.08 -8.58
N PRO A 267 9.37 22.31 -9.09
CA PRO A 267 9.88 23.49 -8.40
C PRO A 267 9.07 23.74 -7.12
N ARG A 268 9.75 24.21 -6.08
CA ARG A 268 9.07 24.74 -4.90
C ARG A 268 8.18 25.93 -5.31
N PRO A 269 6.88 25.92 -4.99
CA PRO A 269 6.01 27.03 -5.37
C PRO A 269 6.45 28.37 -4.78
N LEU A 270 6.25 29.44 -5.55
CA LEU A 270 6.58 30.81 -5.12
C LEU A 270 5.73 31.20 -3.89
N GLY A 271 6.37 31.78 -2.89
CA GLY A 271 5.71 32.26 -1.67
C GLY A 271 5.62 31.23 -0.54
N TRP A 272 6.06 30.00 -0.76
CA TRP A 272 6.23 29.03 0.33
C TRP A 272 7.32 29.49 1.29
N LYS A 273 7.08 29.32 2.59
CA LYS A 273 7.95 29.78 3.68
C LYS A 273 8.86 28.67 4.17
N HIS A 274 8.38 27.44 4.23
CA HIS A 274 9.08 26.32 4.87
C HIS A 274 9.96 25.54 3.89
N ALA A 275 11.19 25.21 4.30
CA ALA A 275 12.09 24.40 3.50
C ALA A 275 11.59 22.96 3.34
N ILE A 276 10.98 22.42 4.41
CA ILE A 276 10.40 21.08 4.45
C ILE A 276 8.96 21.19 4.94
N SER A 277 8.03 20.81 4.08
CA SER A 277 6.59 20.89 4.33
C SER A 277 5.83 19.87 3.52
N ASN A 278 4.54 19.77 3.80
CA ASN A 278 3.59 19.08 2.95
C ASN A 278 3.31 19.88 1.65
N ALA A 279 2.40 19.39 0.80
CA ALA A 279 2.07 19.98 -0.50
C ALA A 279 1.27 21.30 -0.45
N VAL A 280 0.99 21.82 0.75
CA VAL A 280 0.32 23.11 0.99
C VAL A 280 1.13 24.04 1.90
N ASP A 281 2.46 23.86 1.96
CA ASP A 281 3.37 24.63 2.84
C ASP A 281 3.05 24.48 4.35
N GLY A 282 2.41 23.36 4.74
CA GLY A 282 1.99 23.06 6.11
C GLY A 282 2.69 21.84 6.73
N PRO A 283 2.28 21.42 7.94
CA PRO A 283 2.88 20.30 8.67
C PRO A 283 2.86 18.98 7.89
N CYS A 284 3.91 18.18 8.06
CA CYS A 284 4.03 16.85 7.51
C CYS A 284 3.36 15.82 8.40
N PHE A 285 2.94 14.71 7.80
CA PHE A 285 2.50 13.53 8.54
C PHE A 285 3.44 12.37 8.23
N ASP A 286 4.10 11.84 9.25
CA ASP A 286 4.91 10.63 9.11
C ASP A 286 4.75 9.73 10.34
N TYR A 287 4.29 8.50 10.13
CA TYR A 287 4.05 7.55 11.22
C TYR A 287 5.31 7.23 12.03
N ARG A 288 6.48 7.21 11.39
CA ARG A 288 7.74 6.87 12.05
C ARG A 288 8.21 8.02 12.93
N ILE A 289 8.22 9.23 12.39
CA ILE A 289 8.61 10.42 13.16
C ILE A 289 7.66 10.60 14.36
N ASN A 290 6.34 10.51 14.11
CA ASN A 290 5.36 10.62 15.19
C ASN A 290 5.48 9.51 16.25
N ALA A 291 5.87 8.29 15.87
CA ALA A 291 6.07 7.20 16.83
C ALA A 291 7.34 7.39 17.68
N ALA A 292 8.36 8.09 17.15
CA ALA A 292 9.60 8.37 17.87
C ALA A 292 9.48 9.60 18.79
N LEU A 293 8.55 10.50 18.53
CA LEU A 293 8.31 11.70 19.34
C LEU A 293 7.39 11.41 20.52
N ASN A 294 7.62 12.12 21.63
CA ASN A 294 6.64 12.17 22.71
C ASN A 294 5.34 12.80 22.19
N TYR A 295 4.21 12.20 22.57
CA TYR A 295 2.89 12.72 22.22
C TYR A 295 2.71 14.12 22.82
N ASP A 296 2.25 15.04 21.99
CA ASP A 296 1.96 16.43 22.33
C ASP A 296 0.56 16.72 21.79
N GLU A 297 -0.37 17.08 22.69
CA GLU A 297 -1.77 17.30 22.34
C GLU A 297 -1.95 18.52 21.42
N ASP A 298 -1.13 19.56 21.59
CA ASP A 298 -1.20 20.78 20.78
C ASP A 298 -0.65 20.54 19.38
N ARG A 299 0.38 19.68 19.27
CA ARG A 299 0.95 19.27 17.98
C ARG A 299 0.06 18.25 17.24
N GLY A 300 -0.58 17.35 17.96
CA GLY A 300 -1.33 16.23 17.39
C GLY A 300 -0.44 15.22 16.65
N GLU A 301 -0.95 14.66 15.56
CA GLU A 301 -0.27 13.62 14.76
C GLU A 301 0.54 14.17 13.57
N VAL A 302 1.00 15.43 13.63
CA VAL A 302 1.80 16.05 12.56
C VAL A 302 3.14 16.56 13.09
N VAL A 303 4.07 16.82 12.17
CA VAL A 303 5.42 17.33 12.48
C VAL A 303 5.79 18.48 11.54
N GLY A 304 6.51 19.46 12.07
CA GLY A 304 6.83 20.68 11.31
C GLY A 304 5.60 21.58 11.10
N PRO A 305 5.54 22.37 10.01
CA PRO A 305 6.53 22.45 8.93
C PRO A 305 7.85 23.05 9.41
N PHE A 306 8.93 22.86 8.64
CA PHE A 306 10.28 23.23 9.07
C PHE A 306 10.84 24.37 8.21
N LEU A 307 11.41 25.39 8.86
CA LEU A 307 12.01 26.53 8.17
C LEU A 307 13.34 26.17 7.51
N SER A 308 14.07 25.23 8.11
CA SER A 308 15.35 24.72 7.62
C SER A 308 15.44 23.20 7.73
N GLU A 309 16.47 22.65 7.09
CA GLU A 309 16.86 21.25 7.26
C GLU A 309 17.37 20.98 8.68
N ASP A 310 18.07 21.93 9.30
CA ASP A 310 18.57 21.80 10.66
C ASP A 310 17.41 21.64 11.67
N ASP A 311 16.34 22.43 11.53
CA ASP A 311 15.14 22.31 12.37
C ASP A 311 14.49 20.92 12.24
N PHE A 312 14.51 20.36 11.02
CA PHE A 312 13.99 19.03 10.75
C PHE A 312 14.89 17.96 11.38
N ASN A 313 16.20 18.02 11.15
CA ASN A 313 17.17 17.07 11.71
C ASN A 313 17.17 17.09 13.24
N ASP A 314 17.02 18.25 13.87
CA ASP A 314 16.87 18.39 15.32
C ASP A 314 15.61 17.66 15.83
N THR A 315 14.52 17.69 15.06
CA THR A 315 13.28 16.97 15.37
C THR A 315 13.42 15.45 15.24
N LEU A 316 14.31 14.97 14.36
CA LEU A 316 14.57 13.54 14.17
C LEU A 316 15.43 12.93 15.28
N ARG A 317 16.08 13.75 16.12
CA ARG A 317 16.94 13.24 17.20
C ARG A 317 16.14 12.40 18.18
N CYS A 318 16.62 11.19 18.43
CA CYS A 318 16.10 10.34 19.49
C CYS A 318 16.86 10.61 20.78
N GLY A 319 16.16 11.01 21.85
CA GLY A 319 16.81 11.29 23.15
C GLY A 319 17.55 10.09 23.75
N ALA A 320 17.18 8.86 23.36
CA ALA A 320 17.87 7.64 23.76
C ALA A 320 19.14 7.33 22.94
N LEU A 321 19.28 7.96 21.76
CA LEU A 321 20.41 7.81 20.86
C LEU A 321 20.95 9.22 20.47
N PRO A 322 21.50 9.99 21.43
CA PRO A 322 21.85 11.39 21.21
C PRO A 322 22.97 11.60 20.19
N GLU A 323 23.81 10.58 19.98
CA GLU A 323 24.92 10.60 19.01
C GLU A 323 24.45 10.26 17.59
N VAL A 324 23.22 9.74 17.43
CA VAL A 324 22.64 9.39 16.13
C VAL A 324 21.97 10.63 15.54
N VAL A 325 22.68 11.30 14.64
CA VAL A 325 22.25 12.58 14.05
C VAL A 325 22.37 12.50 12.52
N HIS A 326 21.30 12.86 11.82
CA HIS A 326 21.32 13.03 10.38
C HIS A 326 22.22 14.22 9.98
N HIS A 327 23.12 13.98 9.04
CA HIS A 327 23.88 15.05 8.40
C HIS A 327 22.98 16.03 7.63
N GLY A 328 23.45 17.27 7.50
CA GLY A 328 22.78 18.31 6.71
C GLY A 328 23.42 18.51 5.33
N GLY A 329 22.88 19.47 4.58
CA GLY A 329 23.36 19.84 3.25
C GLY A 329 22.61 19.16 2.11
N HIS A 330 21.46 18.56 2.40
CA HIS A 330 20.66 17.91 1.36
C HIS A 330 19.94 18.92 0.49
N LYS A 331 19.76 18.55 -0.78
CA LYS A 331 18.89 19.30 -1.67
C LYS A 331 17.43 19.01 -1.32
N MET A 332 16.71 20.04 -0.87
CA MET A 332 15.27 19.97 -0.65
C MET A 332 14.53 19.82 -1.98
N VAL A 333 13.77 18.74 -2.11
CA VAL A 333 13.03 18.38 -3.33
C VAL A 333 11.67 17.79 -2.97
N PHE A 334 10.75 17.79 -3.92
CA PHE A 334 9.47 17.11 -3.74
C PHE A 334 9.64 15.58 -3.78
N THR A 335 9.07 14.90 -2.79
CA THR A 335 9.12 13.44 -2.62
C THR A 335 7.72 12.86 -2.41
N HIS A 336 7.51 11.58 -2.73
CA HIS A 336 6.23 10.91 -2.48
C HIS A 336 5.98 10.68 -0.97
N GLY A 337 7.01 10.40 -0.18
CA GLY A 337 6.91 10.27 1.28
C GLY A 337 6.23 8.99 1.81
N ASP A 338 5.91 8.00 0.96
CA ASP A 338 5.40 6.69 1.40
C ASP A 338 5.61 5.60 0.33
N LEU A 339 6.87 5.36 -0.03
CA LEU A 339 7.19 4.33 -1.00
C LEU A 339 7.02 2.94 -0.42
N ASN A 340 6.13 2.13 -0.97
CA ASN A 340 6.09 0.71 -0.65
C ASN A 340 5.34 -0.09 -1.72
N LEU A 341 5.49 -1.40 -1.74
CA LEU A 341 4.86 -2.30 -2.72
C LEU A 341 3.33 -2.18 -2.89
N ARG A 342 2.61 -1.49 -1.98
CA ARG A 342 1.16 -1.21 -2.08
C ARG A 342 0.86 0.11 -2.80
N ASN A 343 1.74 1.10 -2.60
CA ASN A 343 1.71 2.41 -3.22
C ASN A 343 2.59 2.47 -4.47
N VAL A 344 3.41 1.43 -4.69
CA VAL A 344 4.09 1.20 -5.94
C VAL A 344 3.07 0.76 -6.95
N LEU A 345 2.43 1.79 -7.48
CA LEU A 345 2.84 2.18 -8.80
C LEU A 345 4.19 2.97 -8.79
N TYR A 346 4.60 3.80 -7.77
CA TYR A 346 5.94 4.51 -7.67
C TYR A 346 6.41 5.28 -6.32
N TRP A 347 7.74 5.39 -5.93
CA TRP A 347 8.67 6.31 -5.02
C TRP A 347 8.92 6.64 -3.47
N ASP A 348 10.23 6.88 -3.03
CA ASP A 348 11.08 7.22 -1.76
C ASP A 348 12.10 6.17 -1.10
N TYR A 349 13.43 6.40 -0.94
CA TYR A 349 14.52 5.39 -0.68
C TYR A 349 14.53 4.72 0.70
N THR A 350 14.92 5.40 1.78
CA THR A 350 15.11 4.75 3.11
C THR A 350 13.79 4.18 3.61
N LYS A 351 12.70 4.91 3.40
CA LYS A 351 11.34 4.45 3.67
C LYS A 351 10.93 3.26 2.78
N ALA A 352 11.21 3.28 1.47
CA ALA A 352 11.02 2.10 0.60
C ALA A 352 11.75 0.88 1.12
N TYR A 353 12.99 1.10 1.51
CA TYR A 353 13.90 0.07 1.93
C TYR A 353 13.40 -0.56 3.22
N LEU A 354 13.04 0.26 4.22
CA LEU A 354 12.65 -0.23 5.55
C LEU A 354 11.20 -0.75 5.62
N VAL A 355 10.23 -0.10 4.95
CA VAL A 355 8.81 -0.51 4.99
C VAL A 355 8.61 -1.92 4.42
N THR A 356 9.52 -2.37 3.56
CA THR A 356 9.47 -3.71 2.95
C THR A 356 10.79 -4.45 3.07
N LYS A 357 11.51 -4.25 4.18
CA LYS A 357 12.86 -4.79 4.47
C LYS A 357 13.04 -6.30 4.31
N LEU A 358 11.95 -7.06 4.26
CA LEU A 358 11.97 -8.52 4.06
C LEU A 358 11.99 -8.93 2.57
N HIS A 359 11.71 -8.00 1.65
CA HIS A 359 11.55 -8.31 0.24
C HIS A 359 12.82 -8.01 -0.57
N ARG A 360 13.80 -8.93 -0.54
CA ARG A 360 15.14 -8.74 -1.16
C ARG A 360 15.12 -8.27 -2.61
N ARG A 361 14.19 -8.79 -3.44
CA ARG A 361 14.06 -8.36 -4.84
C ARG A 361 13.68 -6.89 -4.96
N TRP A 362 12.83 -6.42 -4.06
CA TRP A 362 12.41 -5.02 -4.01
C TRP A 362 13.55 -4.13 -3.53
N LEU A 363 14.30 -4.55 -2.51
CA LEU A 363 15.46 -3.79 -2.01
C LEU A 363 16.48 -3.55 -3.11
N ARG A 364 16.82 -4.58 -3.90
CA ARG A 364 17.73 -4.41 -5.05
C ARG A 364 17.18 -3.43 -6.08
N MET A 365 15.89 -3.50 -6.39
CA MET A 365 15.27 -2.50 -7.26
C MET A 365 15.39 -1.11 -6.64
N VAL A 366 15.20 -0.95 -5.33
CA VAL A 366 15.35 0.32 -4.63
C VAL A 366 16.76 0.86 -4.71
N ASP A 367 17.77 0.03 -4.54
CA ASP A 367 19.18 0.42 -4.71
C ASP A 367 19.45 0.86 -6.16
N ASP A 368 19.08 0.02 -7.14
CA ASP A 368 19.24 0.34 -8.56
C ASP A 368 18.52 1.64 -8.94
N MET A 369 17.34 1.86 -8.38
CA MET A 369 16.53 3.03 -8.65
C MET A 369 17.17 4.33 -8.16
N PHE A 370 17.84 4.28 -7.02
CA PHE A 370 18.33 5.46 -6.32
C PHE A 370 19.83 5.72 -6.50
N ASP A 371 20.58 4.76 -7.07
CA ASP A 371 22.00 4.83 -7.40
C ASP A 371 22.49 6.17 -7.97
N ARG A 372 21.64 6.83 -8.77
CA ARG A 372 21.97 8.07 -9.48
C ARG A 372 21.78 9.34 -8.65
N PHE A 373 21.12 9.27 -7.50
CA PHE A 373 20.79 10.46 -6.70
C PHE A 373 21.77 10.75 -5.58
N GLY A 374 22.67 9.80 -5.28
CA GLY A 374 23.66 9.92 -4.22
C GLY A 374 23.99 8.57 -3.64
N ASP A 375 25.01 8.57 -2.80
CA ASP A 375 25.26 7.49 -1.86
C ASP A 375 24.40 7.74 -0.61
N PHE A 376 23.62 6.74 -0.20
CA PHE A 376 22.70 6.80 0.94
C PHE A 376 23.11 5.82 2.05
N GLU A 377 24.32 5.24 2.00
CA GLU A 377 24.77 4.26 2.98
C GLU A 377 24.74 4.82 4.40
N HIS A 378 25.19 6.06 4.59
CA HIS A 378 25.25 6.71 5.89
C HIS A 378 23.84 6.98 6.46
N GLU A 379 22.93 7.52 5.66
CA GLU A 379 21.54 7.76 6.04
C GLU A 379 20.84 6.44 6.36
N LEU A 380 21.17 5.36 5.62
CA LEU A 380 20.61 4.04 5.86
C LEU A 380 21.14 3.41 7.15
N GLU A 381 22.40 3.64 7.52
CA GLU A 381 22.96 3.22 8.80
C GLU A 381 22.25 3.91 9.97
N ILE A 382 22.14 5.24 9.92
CA ILE A 382 21.40 6.04 10.92
C ILE A 382 19.95 5.53 11.07
N GLU A 383 19.27 5.34 9.94
CA GLU A 383 17.88 4.90 9.92
C GLU A 383 17.71 3.47 10.45
N ARG A 384 18.69 2.57 10.27
CA ARG A 384 18.67 1.23 10.86
C ARG A 384 18.79 1.28 12.38
N GLU A 385 19.71 2.09 12.91
CA GLU A 385 19.86 2.25 14.36
C GLU A 385 18.59 2.78 15.01
N LEU A 386 17.97 3.81 14.41
CA LEU A 386 16.70 4.35 14.86
C LEU A 386 15.57 3.30 14.76
N TRP A 387 15.56 2.50 13.67
CA TRP A 387 14.54 1.49 13.47
C TRP A 387 14.61 0.37 14.51
N ASP A 388 15.80 -0.13 14.81
CA ASP A 388 16.02 -1.20 15.78
C ASP A 388 15.73 -0.75 17.21
N TYR A 389 15.83 0.55 17.49
CA TYR A 389 15.42 1.12 18.78
C TYR A 389 13.89 1.28 18.90
N CYS A 390 13.23 1.76 17.84
CA CYS A 390 11.79 2.06 17.86
C CYS A 390 10.86 0.84 17.65
N PHE A 391 11.33 -0.24 17.01
CA PHE A 391 10.51 -1.38 16.59
C PHE A 391 11.23 -2.72 16.76
#